data_AF-A0A816LPU2-F1
#
_entry.id   AF-A0A816LPU2-F1
#
_cell.length_a   1.000
_cell.length_b   1.000
_cell.length_c   1.000
_cell.angle_alpha   90.00
_cell.angle_beta   90.00
_cell.angle_gamma   90.00
#
_symmetry.space_group_name_H-M   'P 1'
#
loop_
_entity.id
_entity.type
_entity.pdbx_description
1 polymer ?
#
loop_
_entity_poly.entity_id
_entity_poly.type
_entity_poly.pdbx_seq_one_letter_code
_entity_poly.pdbx_strand_id
1 'polypeptide(L)' 'MVLHGRLLYAWLPLLVVLLQVFHGSFAKCSCSNNNGGCGKNALCSENRKTSAIKCTCKIGYTNTGSAVHVVCKDSCTIKN' A
#
# COMPACT_ATOMS: atom_id res chain seq x y z
N MET A 1 32.80 10.10 -40.07
CA MET A 1 32.70 9.59 -38.69
C MET A 1 31.41 10.17 -38.07
N VAL A 2 30.24 9.73 -38.50
CA VAL A 2 28.96 10.33 -38.04
C VAL A 2 27.88 9.26 -37.94
N LEU A 3 27.34 9.17 -36.72
CA LEU A 3 26.06 8.64 -36.24
C LEU A 3 25.67 7.17 -36.53
N HIS A 4 25.91 6.31 -35.54
CA HIS A 4 25.09 5.11 -35.26
C HIS A 4 24.45 5.21 -33.87
N GLY A 5 23.60 6.22 -33.67
CA GLY A 5 22.84 6.47 -32.44
C GLY A 5 21.51 5.69 -32.37
N ARG A 6 21.51 4.36 -32.54
CA ARG A 6 20.29 3.53 -32.51
C ARG A 6 20.41 2.17 -31.81
N LEU A 7 21.44 1.97 -30.97
CA LEU A 7 21.69 0.66 -30.32
C LEU A 7 21.49 0.63 -28.80
N LEU A 8 21.08 1.74 -28.17
CA LEU A 8 20.87 1.78 -26.71
C LEU A 8 19.43 1.42 -26.26
N TYR A 9 18.48 1.26 -27.18
CA TYR A 9 17.07 0.99 -26.83
C TYR A 9 16.67 -0.50 -26.85
N ALA A 10 17.57 -1.41 -27.19
CA ALA A 10 17.28 -2.85 -27.25
C ALA A 10 17.45 -3.58 -25.90
N TRP A 11 18.06 -2.92 -24.91
CA TRP A 11 18.34 -3.49 -23.58
C TRP A 11 17.49 -2.88 -22.47
N LEU A 12 16.68 -1.87 -22.80
CA LEU A 12 15.74 -1.24 -21.88
C LEU A 12 14.58 -2.14 -21.38
N PRO A 13 14.13 -3.23 -22.05
CA PRO A 13 13.03 -4.02 -21.52
C PRO A 13 13.44 -4.98 -20.39
N LEU A 14 14.71 -5.37 -20.27
CA LEU A 14 15.17 -6.22 -19.15
C LEU A 14 15.31 -5.44 -17.82
N LEU A 15 15.66 -4.16 -17.89
CA LEU A 15 15.77 -3.30 -16.71
C LEU A 15 14.40 -3.01 -16.08
N VAL A 16 13.35 -2.86 -16.91
CA VAL A 16 11.97 -2.67 -16.44
C VAL A 16 11.43 -3.94 -15.75
N VAL A 17 11.77 -5.13 -16.27
CA VAL A 17 11.40 -6.40 -15.63
C VAL A 17 12.03 -6.53 -14.23
N LEU A 18 13.26 -6.06 -14.02
CA LEU A 18 13.88 -6.01 -12.68
C LEU A 18 13.18 -5.03 -11.73
N LEU A 19 12.74 -3.86 -12.19
CA LEU A 19 11.95 -2.93 -11.35
C LEU A 19 10.56 -3.47 -10.99
N GLN A 20 9.97 -4.34 -11.81
CA GLN A 20 8.65 -4.94 -11.52
C GLN A 20 8.73 -6.00 -10.39
N VAL A 21 9.90 -6.59 -10.14
CA VAL A 21 10.13 -7.54 -9.03
C VAL A 21 10.38 -6.83 -7.69
N PHE A 22 10.77 -5.54 -7.71
CA PHE A 22 10.89 -4.68 -6.52
C PHE A 22 9.61 -3.90 -6.17
N HIS A 23 8.47 -4.19 -6.80
CA HIS A 23 7.18 -3.70 -6.31
C HIS A 23 6.76 -4.51 -5.10
N GLY A 24 7.47 -4.26 -3.99
CA GLY A 24 7.20 -4.68 -2.62
C GLY A 24 6.35 -5.94 -2.49
N SER A 25 6.99 -7.06 -2.19
CA SER A 25 6.36 -8.08 -1.38
C SER A 25 5.99 -7.45 -0.03
N PHE A 26 4.91 -6.68 0.00
CA PHE A 26 4.12 -6.50 1.21
C PHE A 26 3.62 -7.91 1.51
N ALA A 27 4.25 -8.56 2.50
CA ALA A 27 3.74 -9.78 3.09
C ALA A 27 2.22 -9.65 3.17
N LYS A 28 1.51 -10.62 2.59
CA LYS A 28 0.05 -10.57 2.48
C LYS A 28 -0.55 -10.56 3.88
N CYS A 29 -0.78 -9.38 4.44
CA CYS A 29 -1.44 -9.20 5.71
C CYS A 29 -2.93 -9.43 5.47
N SER A 30 -3.45 -10.63 5.72
CA SER A 30 -4.90 -10.84 5.68
C SER A 30 -5.56 -10.16 6.89
N CYS A 31 -6.85 -9.83 6.80
CA CYS A 31 -7.56 -9.30 7.97
C CYS A 31 -7.55 -10.27 9.16
N SER A 32 -7.48 -11.58 8.89
CA SER A 32 -7.36 -12.61 9.92
C SER A 32 -6.02 -12.58 10.64
N ASN A 33 -4.96 -12.03 10.03
CA ASN A 33 -3.64 -11.94 10.63
C ASN A 33 -3.34 -10.49 11.05
N ASN A 34 -3.26 -10.25 12.36
CA ASN A 34 -2.98 -8.93 12.93
C ASN A 34 -3.89 -7.81 12.38
N ASN A 35 -5.17 -8.11 12.14
CA ASN A 35 -6.15 -7.16 11.59
C ASN A 35 -5.68 -6.48 10.28
N GLY A 36 -4.89 -7.16 9.45
CA GLY A 36 -4.31 -6.59 8.22
C GLY A 36 -3.32 -5.43 8.44
N GLY A 37 -2.85 -5.23 9.67
CA GLY A 37 -2.06 -4.06 10.07
C GLY A 37 -2.90 -2.83 10.47
N CYS A 38 -4.23 -2.97 10.53
CA CYS A 38 -5.11 -1.89 10.94
C CYS A 38 -5.08 -1.70 12.47
N GLY A 39 -5.12 -0.43 12.92
CA GLY A 39 -5.15 -0.11 14.36
C GLY A 39 -6.36 -0.70 15.11
N LYS A 40 -6.29 -0.74 16.45
CA LYS A 40 -7.26 -1.40 17.35
C LYS A 40 -8.73 -0.94 17.17
N ASN A 41 -8.95 0.29 16.71
CA ASN A 41 -10.29 0.86 16.47
C ASN A 41 -10.67 0.92 14.97
N ALA A 42 -9.95 0.17 14.14
CA ALA A 42 -10.22 0.05 12.71
C ALA A 42 -10.86 -1.31 12.38
N LEU A 43 -11.78 -1.28 11.43
CA LEU A 43 -12.33 -2.43 10.72
C LEU A 43 -11.41 -2.74 9.54
N CYS A 44 -10.91 -3.98 9.47
CA CYS A 44 -10.18 -4.47 8.32
C CYS A 44 -11.15 -5.06 7.28
N SER A 45 -10.94 -4.74 6.01
CA SER A 45 -11.63 -5.35 4.88
C SER A 45 -10.62 -5.68 3.78
N GLU A 46 -10.59 -6.92 3.34
CA GLU A 46 -9.69 -7.37 2.28
C GLU A 46 -10.43 -7.52 0.95
N ASN A 47 -9.84 -7.00 -0.13
CA ASN A 47 -10.33 -7.25 -1.47
C ASN A 47 -9.75 -8.58 -1.97
N ARG A 48 -10.60 -9.61 -2.14
CA ARG A 48 -10.16 -10.94 -2.59
C ARG A 48 -9.58 -10.96 -4.01
N LYS A 49 -9.91 -9.99 -4.87
CA LYS A 49 -9.41 -9.91 -6.25
C LYS A 49 -8.03 -9.27 -6.34
N THR A 50 -7.80 -8.18 -5.61
CA THR A 50 -6.55 -7.41 -5.66
C THR A 50 -5.63 -7.68 -4.48
N SER A 51 -6.08 -8.47 -3.50
CA SER A 51 -5.41 -8.66 -2.21
C SER A 51 -5.14 -7.37 -1.42
N ALA A 52 -5.81 -6.27 -1.76
CA ALA A 52 -5.66 -4.99 -1.08
C ALA A 52 -6.36 -5.01 0.29
N ILE A 53 -5.68 -4.52 1.32
CA ILE A 53 -6.24 -4.31 2.65
C ILE A 53 -6.75 -2.88 2.77
N LYS A 54 -7.99 -2.75 3.24
CA LYS A 54 -8.62 -1.48 3.55
C LYS A 54 -8.94 -1.42 5.03
N CYS A 55 -8.31 -0.48 5.72
CA CYS A 55 -8.59 -0.16 7.11
C CYS A 55 -9.57 1.01 7.18
N THR A 56 -10.73 0.81 7.80
CA THR A 56 -11.74 1.87 7.97
C THR A 56 -11.99 2.07 9.47
N CYS A 57 -11.93 3.30 9.97
CA CYS A 57 -12.21 3.54 11.38
C CYS A 57 -13.67 3.22 11.72
N LYS A 58 -13.91 2.68 12.92
CA LYS A 58 -15.27 2.50 13.45
C LYS A 58 -15.97 3.85 13.56
N ILE A 59 -17.30 3.84 13.59
CA ILE A 59 -18.12 5.03 13.84
C ILE A 59 -17.67 5.66 15.17
N GLY A 60 -17.49 6.98 15.18
CA GLY A 60 -16.98 7.73 16.34
C GLY A 60 -15.44 7.78 16.44
N TYR A 61 -14.71 7.20 15.48
CA TYR A 61 -13.26 7.31 15.39
C TYR A 61 -12.85 7.95 14.06
N THR A 62 -11.85 8.84 14.12
CA THR A 62 -11.27 9.50 12.95
C THR A 62 -9.87 8.94 12.68
N ASN A 63 -9.53 8.78 11.40
CA ASN A 63 -8.17 8.43 11.02
C ASN A 63 -7.24 9.65 11.19
N THR A 64 -6.32 9.57 12.15
CA THR A 64 -5.27 10.58 12.38
C THR A 64 -3.90 10.12 11.88
N GLY A 65 -3.83 8.97 11.22
CA GLY A 65 -2.60 8.39 10.68
C GLY A 65 -2.42 8.72 9.19
N SER A 66 -1.73 7.83 8.48
CA SER A 66 -1.48 7.94 7.04
C SER A 66 -2.29 6.92 6.24
N ALA A 67 -2.31 7.04 4.91
CA ALA A 67 -3.01 6.10 4.03
C ALA A 67 -2.55 4.64 4.18
N VAL A 68 -1.27 4.43 4.52
CA VAL A 68 -0.68 3.10 4.73
C VAL A 68 -0.76 2.66 6.20
N HIS A 69 -0.83 3.62 7.13
CA HIS A 69 -0.79 3.37 8.57
C HIS A 69 -1.97 4.05 9.25
N VAL A 70 -3.12 3.38 9.24
CA VAL A 70 -4.39 3.91 9.74
C VAL A 70 -4.41 3.89 11.27
N VAL A 71 -4.47 5.07 11.87
CA VAL A 71 -4.56 5.26 13.32
C VAL A 71 -5.92 5.85 13.63
N CYS A 72 -6.81 5.04 14.22
CA CYS A 72 -8.16 5.46 14.56
C CYS A 72 -8.21 5.99 16.00
N LYS A 73 -8.35 7.31 16.12
CA LYS A 73 -8.47 8.01 17.40
C LYS A 73 -9.92 8.46 17.62
N ASP A 74 -10.36 8.43 18.87
CA ASP A 74 -11.72 8.80 19.23
C ASP A 74 -12.00 10.24 18.80
N SER A 75 -13.04 10.42 17.96
CA SER A 75 -13.36 11.71 17.34
C SER A 75 -13.69 12.79 18.37
N CYS A 76 -14.21 12.43 19.54
CA CYS A 76 -14.53 13.37 20.62
C CYS A 76 -13.27 13.84 21.37
N THR A 77 -12.16 13.10 21.27
CA THR A 77 -10.87 13.48 21.88
C THR A 77 -9.95 14.25 20.95
N ILE A 78 -10.29 14.37 19.67
CA ILE A 78 -9.53 15.16 18.71
C ILE A 78 -9.92 16.62 18.91
N LYS A 79 -9.08 17.35 19.64
CA LYS A 79 -9.22 18.80 19.78
C LYS A 79 -8.80 19.45 18.46
N ASN A 80 -9.76 20.12 17.81
CA ASN A 80 -9.51 21.01 16.68
C ASN A 80 -8.93 22.34 17.16
#